data_AF-A0A8T3TF61-F1
#
_entry.id   AF-A0A8T3TF61-F1
#
_cell.length_a   1.000
_cell.length_b   1.000
_cell.length_c   1.000
_cell.angle_alpha   90.00
_cell.angle_beta   90.00
_cell.angle_gamma   90.00
#
_symmetry.space_group_name_H-M   'P 1'
#
loop_
_entity.id
_entity.type
_entity.pdbx_description
1 polymer ?
#
loop_
_entity_poly.entity_id
_entity_poly.type
_entity_poly.pdbx_seq_one_letter_code
_entity_poly.pdbx_strand_id
1 'polypeptide(L)'
;MIGGSPLVAITRAQADALETALDGEVPVAPGMRFSQPTIEQALHDLASRGATRVAGIILSPQYSPLIMGGYGRAVDAALEAIAAEGLEPPEVVMAGAWHREPGFIAALAGRIGESLERVPAGEREEEPVLLTAHSLP
;
A
#
# COMPACT_ATOMS: atom_id res chain seq x y z
N MET A 1 11.07 -20.29 -16.11
CA MET A 1 10.14 -19.82 -15.06
C MET A 1 9.98 -18.33 -15.29
N ILE A 2 8.81 -17.87 -15.74
CA ILE A 2 8.56 -16.43 -15.90
C ILE A 2 8.47 -15.89 -14.47
N GLY A 3 9.42 -15.03 -14.08
CA GLY A 3 9.57 -14.55 -12.71
C GLY A 3 8.26 -13.91 -12.23
N GLY A 4 7.76 -14.37 -11.08
CA GLY A 4 6.52 -13.88 -10.50
C GLY A 4 6.58 -12.37 -10.20
N SER A 5 5.41 -11.76 -10.00
CA SER A 5 5.33 -10.34 -9.66
C SER A 5 6.11 -10.05 -8.36
N PRO A 6 7.04 -9.08 -8.35
CA PRO A 6 7.78 -8.69 -7.14
C PRO A 6 6.89 -7.94 -6.13
N LEU A 7 5.66 -7.57 -6.53
CA LEU A 7 4.75 -6.75 -5.75
C LEU A 7 4.55 -7.29 -4.32
N VAL A 8 4.29 -8.59 -4.18
CA VAL A 8 4.05 -9.19 -2.85
C VAL A 8 5.27 -9.09 -1.95
N ALA A 9 6.47 -9.34 -2.51
CA ALA A 9 7.71 -9.25 -1.74
C ALA A 9 7.99 -7.79 -1.31
N ILE A 10 7.78 -6.83 -2.21
CA ILE A 10 7.94 -5.39 -1.92
C ILE A 10 6.95 -4.94 -0.85
N THR A 11 5.67 -5.30 -0.96
CA THR A 11 4.66 -4.90 0.03
C THR A 11 4.91 -5.51 1.41
N ARG A 12 5.41 -6.75 1.49
CA ARG A 12 5.83 -7.35 2.76
C ARG A 12 6.99 -6.55 3.37
N ALA A 13 8.04 -6.28 2.59
CA ALA A 13 9.17 -5.50 3.06
C ALA A 13 8.78 -4.07 3.51
N GLN A 14 7.80 -3.45 2.84
CA GLN A 14 7.25 -2.16 3.26
C GLN A 14 6.48 -2.25 4.59
N ALA A 15 5.71 -3.32 4.80
CA ALA A 15 5.01 -3.56 6.06
C ALA A 15 5.99 -3.74 7.22
N ASP A 16 7.01 -4.58 7.04
CA ASP A 16 8.05 -4.84 8.04
C ASP A 16 8.83 -3.56 8.39
N ALA A 17 9.17 -2.76 7.37
CA ALA A 17 9.86 -1.48 7.56
C ALA A 17 8.98 -0.45 8.30
N LEU A 18 7.67 -0.43 8.01
CA LEU A 18 6.73 0.46 8.70
C LEU A 18 6.54 0.04 10.15
N GLU A 19 6.37 -1.25 10.44
CA GLU A 19 6.27 -1.75 11.81
C GLU A 19 7.52 -1.41 12.63
N THR A 20 8.70 -1.58 12.02
CA THR A 20 9.98 -1.17 12.62
C THR A 20 10.05 0.33 12.87
N ALA A 21 9.58 1.16 11.94
CA ALA A 21 9.57 2.62 12.08
C ALA A 21 8.55 3.10 13.14
N LEU A 22 7.61 2.25 13.55
CA LEU A 22 6.65 2.46 14.63
C LEU A 22 7.08 1.76 15.93
N ASP A 23 8.37 1.46 16.06
CA ASP A 23 9.00 0.81 17.22
C ASP A 23 8.39 -0.55 17.59
N GLY A 24 7.65 -1.19 16.67
CA GLY A 24 6.91 -2.42 16.92
C GLY A 24 5.68 -2.25 17.84
N GLU A 25 5.35 -1.03 18.24
CA GLU A 25 4.18 -0.74 19.09
C GLU A 25 2.86 -0.82 18.33
N VAL A 26 2.90 -0.51 17.03
CA VAL A 26 1.73 -0.56 16.15
C VAL A 26 1.89 -1.73 15.19
N PRO A 27 1.05 -2.79 15.30
CA PRO A 27 1.15 -3.93 14.43
C PRO A 27 0.81 -3.54 12.98
N VAL A 28 1.60 -4.02 12.02
CA VAL A 28 1.38 -3.79 10.59
C VAL A 28 1.19 -5.13 9.89
N ALA A 29 0.26 -5.19 8.94
CA ALA A 29 0.04 -6.39 8.13
C ALA A 29 -0.18 -6.02 6.65
N PRO A 30 0.51 -6.69 5.71
CA PRO A 30 0.23 -6.54 4.29
C PRO A 30 -1.07 -7.29 3.92
N GLY A 31 -1.92 -6.68 3.10
CA GLY A 31 -3.18 -7.27 2.65
C GLY A 31 -3.39 -7.11 1.14
N MET A 32 -3.51 -8.22 0.43
CA MET A 32 -3.71 -8.28 -1.02
C MET A 32 -5.15 -8.65 -1.37
N ARG A 33 -5.66 -8.13 -2.48
CA ARG A 33 -7.01 -8.48 -2.98
C ARG A 33 -7.06 -9.76 -3.79
N PHE A 34 -5.99 -10.08 -4.52
CA PHE A 34 -6.00 -11.15 -5.53
C PHE A 34 -4.87 -12.16 -5.34
N SER A 35 -4.11 -12.04 -4.26
CA SER A 35 -2.99 -12.91 -3.92
C SER A 35 -2.87 -13.04 -2.41
N GLN A 36 -1.91 -13.85 -1.96
CA GLN A 36 -1.59 -14.01 -0.56
C GLN A 36 -0.51 -13.00 -0.16
N PRO A 37 -0.52 -12.46 1.07
CA PRO A 37 -1.55 -12.64 2.11
C PRO A 37 -2.81 -11.82 1.80
N THR A 38 -4.00 -12.33 2.08
CA THR A 38 -5.27 -11.63 1.77
C THR A 38 -5.57 -10.53 2.80
N ILE A 39 -6.46 -9.59 2.44
CA ILE A 39 -6.98 -8.57 3.38
C ILE A 39 -7.63 -9.23 4.62
N GLU A 40 -8.36 -10.32 4.43
CA GLU A 40 -8.97 -11.09 5.51
C GLU A 40 -7.92 -11.64 6.49
N GLN A 41 -6.89 -12.31 5.98
CA GLN A 41 -5.79 -12.81 6.80
C GLN A 41 -5.06 -11.68 7.52
N ALA A 42 -4.86 -10.53 6.87
CA ALA A 42 -4.22 -9.37 7.47
C ALA A 42 -5.06 -8.80 8.62
N LEU A 43 -6.37 -8.63 8.44
CA LEU A 43 -7.25 -8.11 9.48
C LEU A 43 -7.43 -9.11 10.63
N HIS A 44 -7.52 -10.41 10.35
CA HIS A 44 -7.56 -11.44 11.37
C HIS A 44 -6.27 -11.44 12.19
N ASP A 45 -5.10 -11.38 11.54
CA ASP A 45 -3.81 -11.28 12.22
C ASP A 45 -3.76 -10.04 13.13
N LEU A 46 -4.10 -8.85 12.63
CA LEU A 46 -4.15 -7.63 13.44
C LEU A 46 -5.13 -7.75 14.62
N ALA A 47 -6.33 -8.28 14.40
CA ALA A 47 -7.32 -8.49 15.46
C ALA A 47 -6.81 -9.47 16.53
N SER A 48 -6.16 -10.58 16.11
CA SER A 48 -5.55 -11.54 17.03
C SER A 48 -4.40 -10.96 17.86
N ARG A 49 -3.73 -9.93 17.34
CA ARG A 49 -2.71 -9.14 18.04
C ARG A 49 -3.29 -8.03 18.93
N GLY A 50 -4.62 -7.95 19.05
CA GLY A 50 -5.33 -7.02 19.91
C GLY A 50 -5.59 -5.65 19.30
N ALA A 51 -5.42 -5.48 17.98
CA ALA A 51 -5.77 -4.24 17.31
C ALA A 51 -7.29 -4.02 17.37
N THR A 52 -7.71 -2.89 17.91
CA THR A 52 -9.14 -2.49 17.98
C THR A 52 -9.49 -1.42 16.94
N ARG A 53 -8.48 -0.72 16.41
CA ARG A 53 -8.60 0.27 15.35
C ARG A 53 -7.48 0.07 14.34
N VAL A 54 -7.82 0.06 13.05
CA VAL A 54 -6.88 -0.20 11.95
C VAL A 54 -6.98 0.92 10.92
N ALA A 55 -5.83 1.48 10.54
CA ALA A 55 -5.73 2.38 9.39
C ALA A 55 -5.47 1.57 8.12
N GLY A 56 -6.43 1.53 7.21
CA GLY A 56 -6.29 0.83 5.92
C GLY A 56 -5.67 1.73 4.86
N ILE A 57 -4.44 1.43 4.42
CA ILE A 57 -3.76 2.23 3.39
C ILE A 57 -3.72 1.46 2.06
N ILE A 58 -4.39 2.00 1.05
CA ILE A 58 -4.30 1.46 -0.32
C ILE A 58 -3.02 1.99 -0.95
N LEU A 59 -2.13 1.09 -1.40
CA LEU A 59 -0.81 1.47 -1.92
C LEU A 59 -0.82 2.17 -3.29
N SER A 60 -1.99 2.35 -3.90
CA SER A 60 -2.18 3.23 -5.06
C SER A 60 -2.42 4.68 -4.60
N PRO A 61 -1.45 5.61 -4.76
CA PRO A 61 -1.51 6.94 -4.14
C PRO A 61 -2.64 7.85 -4.65
N GLN A 62 -3.02 7.68 -5.92
CA GLN A 62 -4.08 8.46 -6.59
C GLN A 62 -5.49 7.93 -6.27
N TYR A 63 -5.66 7.24 -5.13
CA TYR A 63 -6.91 6.60 -4.70
C TYR A 63 -8.17 7.33 -5.19
N SER A 64 -9.06 6.57 -5.81
CA SER A 64 -10.39 7.02 -6.23
C SER A 64 -11.43 6.06 -5.66
N PRO A 65 -12.46 6.56 -4.93
CA PRO A 65 -13.55 5.73 -4.44
C PRO A 65 -14.23 4.89 -5.54
N LEU A 66 -14.32 5.43 -6.76
CA LEU A 66 -14.93 4.75 -7.90
C LEU A 66 -14.12 3.53 -8.36
N ILE A 67 -12.79 3.64 -8.37
CA ILE A 67 -11.90 2.60 -8.91
C ILE A 67 -11.56 1.58 -7.80
N MET A 68 -11.50 2.03 -6.56
CA MET A 68 -10.97 1.27 -5.43
C MET A 68 -12.05 0.74 -4.49
N GLY A 69 -13.34 0.90 -4.79
CA GLY A 69 -14.45 0.39 -3.96
C GLY A 69 -14.41 -1.13 -3.68
N GLY A 70 -13.67 -1.89 -4.49
CA GLY A 70 -13.43 -3.31 -4.21
C GLY A 70 -12.50 -3.59 -3.03
N TYR A 71 -11.68 -2.62 -2.59
CA TYR A 71 -10.92 -2.74 -1.33
C TYR A 71 -11.84 -2.59 -0.13
N GLY A 72 -12.74 -1.60 -0.14
CA GLY A 72 -13.75 -1.42 0.91
C GLY A 72 -14.59 -2.68 1.10
N ARG A 73 -15.14 -3.23 0.00
CA ARG A 73 -15.90 -4.49 0.06
C ARG A 73 -15.10 -5.68 0.60
N ALA A 74 -13.79 -5.74 0.33
CA ALA A 74 -12.94 -6.80 0.84
C ALA A 74 -12.66 -6.63 2.35
N VAL A 75 -12.58 -5.40 2.83
CA VAL A 75 -12.52 -5.09 4.26
C VAL A 75 -13.84 -5.45 4.94
N ASP A 76 -14.98 -5.02 4.39
CA ASP A 76 -16.30 -5.32 4.97
C ASP A 76 -16.51 -6.84 5.12
N ALA A 77 -16.21 -7.61 4.05
CA ALA A 77 -16.32 -9.07 4.08
C ALA A 77 -15.36 -9.72 5.10
N ALA A 78 -14.16 -9.18 5.27
CA ALA A 78 -13.21 -9.67 6.28
C ALA A 78 -13.70 -9.39 7.71
N LEU A 79 -14.30 -8.23 7.97
CA LEU A 79 -14.85 -7.90 9.28
C LEU A 79 -16.06 -8.80 9.62
N GLU A 80 -16.91 -9.10 8.64
CA GLU A 80 -18.01 -10.07 8.80
C GLU A 80 -17.48 -11.46 9.13
N ALA A 81 -16.41 -11.92 8.47
CA ALA A 81 -15.77 -13.21 8.74
C ALA A 81 -15.19 -13.28 10.16
N ILE A 82 -14.45 -12.25 10.58
CA ILE A 82 -13.89 -12.15 11.94
C ILE A 82 -15.00 -12.21 13.01
N ALA A 83 -16.10 -11.48 12.79
CA ALA A 83 -17.24 -11.49 13.70
C ALA A 83 -17.92 -12.88 13.76
N ALA A 84 -18.03 -13.58 12.63
CA ALA A 84 -18.60 -14.92 12.57
C ALA A 84 -17.75 -15.97 13.33
N GLU A 85 -16.46 -15.71 13.50
CA GLU A 85 -15.54 -16.54 14.30
C GLU A 85 -15.59 -16.22 15.80
N GLY A 86 -16.41 -15.23 16.22
CA GLY A 86 -16.59 -14.83 17.61
C GLY A 86 -15.50 -13.90 18.15
N LEU A 87 -14.67 -13.34 17.27
CA LEU A 87 -13.73 -12.27 17.59
C LEU A 87 -14.42 -10.91 17.42
N GLU A 88 -14.03 -9.92 18.23
CA GLU A 88 -14.48 -8.54 18.04
C GLU A 88 -13.77 -7.95 16.81
N PRO A 89 -14.48 -7.56 15.74
CA PRO A 89 -13.85 -6.99 14.56
C PRO A 89 -13.31 -5.58 14.86
N PRO A 90 -12.10 -5.22 14.38
CA PRO A 90 -11.56 -3.88 14.58
C PRO A 90 -12.34 -2.83 13.78
N GLU A 91 -12.38 -1.59 14.28
CA GLU A 91 -12.81 -0.44 13.48
C GLU A 91 -11.75 -0.16 12.40
N VAL A 92 -12.13 -0.23 11.12
CA VAL A 92 -11.22 0.07 10.01
C VAL A 92 -11.52 1.44 9.42
N VAL A 93 -10.52 2.32 9.38
CA VAL A 93 -10.58 3.62 8.71
C VAL A 93 -9.67 3.59 7.49
N MET A 94 -10.27 3.66 6.30
CA MET A 94 -9.51 3.71 5.06
C MET A 94 -8.89 5.09 4.86
N ALA A 95 -7.58 5.13 4.65
CA ALA A 95 -6.90 6.34 4.20
C ALA A 95 -7.41 6.73 2.81
N GLY A 96 -7.56 8.03 2.59
CA GLY A 96 -7.91 8.59 1.29
C GLY A 96 -6.72 8.61 0.32
N ALA A 97 -6.80 9.50 -0.68
CA ALA A 97 -5.70 9.71 -1.59
C ALA A 97 -4.51 10.38 -0.89
N TRP A 98 -3.32 9.84 -1.13
CA TRP A 98 -2.07 10.29 -0.51
C TRP A 98 -1.00 10.67 -1.54
N HIS A 99 -1.39 10.83 -2.81
CA HIS A 99 -0.51 11.30 -3.90
C HIS A 99 0.11 12.69 -3.67
N ARG A 100 -0.39 13.48 -2.71
CA ARG A 100 0.15 14.80 -2.35
C ARG A 100 1.02 14.78 -1.09
N GLU A 101 1.21 13.62 -0.48
CA GLU A 101 2.06 13.52 0.71
C GLU A 101 3.49 13.95 0.37
N PRO A 102 4.08 14.90 1.12
CA PRO A 102 5.41 15.43 0.82
C PRO A 102 6.48 14.34 0.70
N GLY A 103 6.41 13.31 1.55
CA GLY A 103 7.35 12.18 1.50
C GLY A 103 7.24 11.36 0.22
N PHE A 104 6.03 11.17 -0.31
CA PHE A 104 5.83 10.47 -1.58
C PHE A 104 6.37 11.29 -2.76
N ILE A 105 6.09 12.59 -2.79
CA ILE A 105 6.62 13.51 -3.82
C ILE A 105 8.15 13.55 -3.76
N ALA A 106 8.73 13.64 -2.56
CA ALA A 106 10.18 13.62 -2.39
C ALA A 106 10.80 12.31 -2.87
N ALA A 107 10.19 11.16 -2.58
CA ALA A 107 10.65 9.87 -3.07
C ALA A 107 10.61 9.78 -4.60
N LEU A 108 9.53 10.27 -5.24
CA LEU A 108 9.46 10.35 -6.70
C LEU A 108 10.51 11.29 -7.29
N ALA A 109 10.65 12.48 -6.73
CA ALA A 109 11.64 13.46 -7.18
C ALA A 109 13.07 12.91 -7.06
N GLY A 110 13.39 12.23 -5.95
CA GLY A 110 14.67 11.56 -5.75
C GLY A 110 14.94 10.51 -6.82
N ARG A 111 13.97 9.64 -7.12
CA ARG A 111 14.10 8.61 -8.18
C ARG A 111 14.32 9.22 -9.56
N ILE A 112 13.63 10.30 -9.87
CA ILE A 112 13.81 11.03 -11.14
C ILE A 112 15.22 11.63 -11.19
N GLY A 113 15.65 12.29 -10.10
CA GLY A 113 17.01 12.85 -9.97
C GLY A 113 18.10 11.80 -10.16
N GLU A 114 18.02 10.67 -9.44
CA GLU A 114 18.93 9.52 -9.58
C GLU A 114 19.02 9.00 -11.03
N SER A 115 17.92 9.06 -11.77
CA SER A 115 17.89 8.66 -13.18
C SER A 115 18.56 9.70 -14.09
N LEU A 116 18.29 11.00 -13.86
CA LEU A 116 18.87 12.10 -14.63
C LEU A 116 20.39 12.24 -14.42
N GLU A 117 20.91 11.84 -13.26
CA GLU A 117 22.35 11.80 -13.03
C GLU A 117 23.11 10.90 -14.03
N ARG A 118 22.42 9.91 -14.61
CA ARG A 118 22.98 9.00 -15.64
C ARG A 118 23.07 9.63 -17.03
N VAL A 119 22.38 10.76 -17.25
CA VAL A 119 22.45 11.54 -18.49
C VAL A 119 23.68 12.46 -18.43
N PRO A 120 24.40 12.67 -19.54
CA PRO A 120 25.52 13.62 -19.58
C PRO A 120 25.11 15.02 -19.11
N ALA A 121 25.96 15.68 -18.32
CA ALA A 121 25.61 16.93 -17.65
C ALA A 121 25.11 18.05 -18.59
N GLY A 122 25.63 18.11 -19.83
CA GLY A 122 25.23 19.11 -20.81
C GLY A 122 23.87 18.85 -21.48
N GLU A 123 23.26 17.68 -21.28
CA GLU A 123 22.01 17.26 -21.92
C GLU A 123 20.85 17.16 -20.90
N ARG A 124 21.15 17.15 -19.60
CA ARG A 124 20.17 16.92 -18.51
C ARG A 124 19.01 17.90 -18.48
N GLU A 125 19.23 19.17 -18.79
CA GLU A 125 18.20 20.21 -18.73
C GLU A 125 17.15 20.06 -19.85
N GLU A 126 17.52 19.40 -20.95
CA GLU A 126 16.67 19.18 -22.11
C GLU A 126 16.06 17.77 -22.14
N GLU A 127 16.49 16.88 -21.24
CA GLU A 127 16.01 15.50 -21.18
C GLU A 127 14.52 15.44 -20.78
N PRO A 128 13.64 14.91 -21.63
CA PRO A 128 12.22 14.84 -21.33
C PRO A 128 11.92 13.77 -20.27
N VAL A 129 11.13 14.14 -19.26
CA VAL A 129 10.59 13.18 -18.28
C VAL A 129 9.19 12.76 -18.69
N LEU A 130 9.05 11.51 -19.13
CA LEU A 130 7.74 10.92 -19.44
C LEU A 130 7.15 10.21 -18.21
N LEU A 131 6.07 10.76 -17.66
CA LEU A 131 5.31 10.12 -16.59
C LEU A 131 4.21 9.22 -17.18
N THR A 132 4.29 7.92 -16.93
CA THR A 132 3.30 6.94 -17.41
C THR A 132 2.46 6.41 -16.26
N ALA A 133 1.15 6.29 -16.45
CA ALA A 133 0.22 5.67 -15.51
C ALA A 133 -0.67 4.66 -16.23
N HIS A 134 -1.23 3.70 -15.49
CA HIS A 134 -2.25 2.80 -16.04
C HIS A 134 -3.47 3.61 -16.47
N SER A 135 -3.94 3.39 -17.70
CA SER A 135 -5.18 3.99 -18.19
C SER A 135 -6.38 3.48 -17.39
N LEU A 136 -7.43 4.28 -17.35
CA LEU A 136 -8.75 3.83 -16.93
C LEU A 136 -9.50 3.26 -18.15
N PRO A 137 -10.35 2.24 -17.95
CA PRO A 137 -11.27 1.78 -18.98
C PRO A 137 -12.35 2.82 -19.31
#